data_AF-A0A3D1QZF1-F1
#
_entry.id   AF-A0A3D1QZF1-F1
#
_cell.length_a   1.000
_cell.length_b   1.000
_cell.length_c   1.000
_cell.angle_alpha   90.00
_cell.angle_beta   90.00
_cell.angle_gamma   90.00
#
_symmetry.space_group_name_H-M   'P 1'
#
loop_
_entity.id
_entity.type
_entity.pdbx_description
1 polymer ?
#
loop_
_entity_poly.entity_id
_entity_poly.type
_entity_poly.pdbx_seq_one_letter_code
_entity_poly.pdbx_strand_id
1 'polypeptide(L)' 'MAHRLANETSPYLLQHADNPVDWYPWGEEAFRAARDQDKPILLSVGYSACHWCHVM' A
#
# COMPACT_ATOMS: atom_id res chain seq x y z
N MET A 1 13.60 1.90 1.78
CA MET A 1 12.21 1.63 2.20
C MET A 1 11.48 2.93 2.01
N ALA A 2 10.44 2.97 1.16
CA ALA A 2 9.70 4.20 0.96
C ALA A 2 8.45 4.16 1.82
N HIS A 3 8.40 5.05 2.81
CA HIS A 3 7.28 5.20 3.73
C HIS A 3 6.15 6.01 3.07
N ARG A 4 5.73 5.64 1.85
CA ARG A 4 4.72 6.42 1.10
C ARG A 4 3.40 6.48 1.86
N LEU A 5 3.07 5.43 2.60
CA LEU A 5 1.88 5.37 3.45
C LEU A 5 1.99 6.21 4.74
N ALA A 6 3.18 6.70 5.12
CA ALA A 6 3.34 7.47 6.36
C ALA A 6 2.65 8.85 6.33
N ASN A 7 2.28 9.33 5.14
CA ASN A 7 1.55 10.59 4.96
C ASN A 7 0.02 10.38 4.80
N GLU A 8 -0.46 9.14 4.87
CA GLU A 8 -1.89 8.85 4.80
C GLU A 8 -2.59 9.19 6.10
N THR A 9 -3.88 9.51 6.01
CA THR A 9 -4.70 9.82 7.20
C THR A 9 -5.36 8.57 7.81
N SER A 10 -5.43 7.48 7.05
CA SER A 10 -6.06 6.22 7.47
C SER A 10 -5.16 5.50 8.48
N PRO A 11 -5.66 5.17 9.70
CA PRO A 11 -4.91 4.38 10.66
C PRO A 11 -4.50 3.01 10.12
N TYR A 12 -5.32 2.40 9.26
CA TYR A 12 -5.01 1.11 8.63
C TYR A 12 -3.80 1.22 7.70
N LEU A 13 -3.73 2.28 6.87
CA LEU A 13 -2.60 2.47 5.95
C LEU A 13 -1.31 2.82 6.71
N LEU A 14 -1.41 3.65 7.75
CA LEU A 14 -0.28 4.02 8.60
C LEU A 14 0.37 2.80 9.28
N GLN A 15 -0.41 1.81 9.69
CA GLN A 15 0.12 0.55 10.26
C GLN A 15 0.99 -0.23 9.27
N HIS A 16 0.87 0.02 7.97
CA HIS A 16 1.64 -0.66 6.92
C HIS A 16 2.80 0.19 6.40
N ALA A 17 3.04 1.39 6.96
CA ALA A 17 4.02 2.34 6.45
C ALA A 17 5.48 1.87 6.57
N ASP A 18 5.77 1.01 7.54
CA ASP A 18 7.12 0.47 7.80
C ASP A 18 7.29 -0.97 7.29
N ASN A 19 6.28 -1.51 6.59
CA ASN A 19 6.35 -2.85 6.03
C ASN A 19 7.43 -2.95 4.95
N PRO A 20 8.02 -4.15 4.74
CA PRO A 20 9.07 -4.35 3.75
C PRO A 20 8.60 -4.23 2.31
N VAL A 21 7.29 -4.36 2.07
CA VAL A 21 6.69 -4.16 0.76
C VAL A 21 6.63 -2.66 0.46
N ASP A 22 7.07 -2.29 -0.74
CA ASP A 22 7.06 -0.90 -1.23
C ASP A 22 5.63 -0.47 -1.60
N TRP A 23 4.76 -0.28 -0.60
CA TRP A 23 3.37 0.07 -0.81
C TRP A 23 3.22 1.47 -1.39
N TYR A 24 2.28 1.60 -2.33
CA TYR A 24 1.77 2.88 -2.83
C TYR A 24 0.33 3.06 -2.35
N PRO A 25 -0.09 4.27 -1.94
CA PRO A 25 -1.51 4.55 -1.83
C PRO A 25 -2.15 4.49 -3.21
N TRP A 26 -3.48 4.34 -3.24
CA TRP A 26 -4.20 4.32 -4.50
C TRP A 26 -4.09 5.69 -5.21
N GLY A 27 -3.55 5.69 -6.43
CA GLY A 27 -3.38 6.91 -7.21
C GLY A 27 -2.56 6.72 -8.49
N GLU A 28 -2.48 7.76 -9.30
CA GLU A 28 -1.81 7.72 -10.61
C GLU A 28 -0.32 7.35 -10.54
N GLU A 29 0.36 7.68 -9.43
CA GLU A 29 1.77 7.35 -9.23
C GLU A 29 2.01 5.83 -9.30
N ALA A 30 1.16 5.03 -8.65
CA ALA A 30 1.25 3.57 -8.66
C ALA A 30 1.09 3.01 -10.08
N PHE A 31 0.12 3.52 -10.84
CA PHE A 31 -0.13 3.10 -12.23
C PHE A 31 0.99 3.52 -13.18
N ARG A 32 1.56 4.71 -12.99
CA ARG A 32 2.72 5.16 -13.77
C ARG A 32 3.93 4.28 -13.48
N ALA A 33 4.23 4.03 -12.21
CA ALA A 33 5.34 3.17 -11.81
C ALA A 33 5.19 1.74 -12.37
N ALA A 34 3.97 1.19 -12.37
CA ALA A 34 3.69 -0.12 -12.95
C ALA A 34 3.93 -0.15 -14.47
N ARG A 35 3.50 0.88 -15.21
CA ARG A 35 3.75 1.00 -16.66
C ARG A 35 5.24 1.18 -16.98
N ASP A 36 5.91 2.09 -16.28
CA ASP A 36 7.33 2.41 -16.53
C ASP A 36 8.25 1.22 -16.24
N GLN A 37 7.86 0.38 -15.26
CA GLN A 37 8.61 -0.81 -14.90
C GLN A 37 8.17 -2.09 -15.63
N ASP A 38 7.12 -2.02 -16.46
CA ASP A 38 6.47 -3.17 -17.09
C ASP A 38 6.15 -4.29 -16.09
N LYS A 39 5.50 -3.92 -14.97
CA LYS A 39 5.13 -4.84 -13.89
C LYS A 39 3.63 -4.82 -13.61
N PRO A 40 3.02 -5.97 -13.26
CA PRO A 40 1.63 -5.99 -12.83
C PRO A 40 1.43 -5.29 -11.48
N ILE A 41 0.20 -4.89 -11.20
CA ILE A 41 -0.20 -4.30 -9.91
C ILE A 41 -0.82 -5.39 -9.04
N LEU A 42 -0.28 -5.53 -7.82
CA LEU A 42 -0.96 -6.24 -6.73
C LEU A 42 -1.80 -5.22 -5.94
N LEU A 43 -3.12 -5.30 -6.08
CA LEU A 43 -4.05 -4.47 -5.30
C LEU A 43 -4.47 -5.22 -4.03
N SER A 44 -4.08 -4.70 -2.87
CA SER A 44 -4.54 -5.16 -1.55
C SER A 44 -5.57 -4.17 -1.00
N VAL A 45 -6.73 -4.67 -0.57
CA VAL A 45 -7.81 -3.86 0.01
C VAL A 45 -8.19 -4.46 1.36
N GLY A 46 -8.23 -3.62 2.39
CA GLY A 46 -8.56 -4.03 3.76
C GLY A 46 -9.02 -2.85 4.60
N TYR A 47 -9.27 -3.12 5.89
CA TYR A 47 -9.73 -2.14 6.86
C TYR A 47 -9.31 -2.54 8.29
N SER A 48 -9.28 -1.58 9.21
CA SER A 48 -8.70 -1.73 10.56
C SER A 48 -9.39 -2.73 11.49
N ALA A 49 -10.61 -3.17 11.19
CA ALA A 49 -11.34 -4.17 11.99
C ALA A 49 -11.40 -5.54 11.30
N CYS A 50 -10.72 -5.71 10.16
CA CYS A 50 -10.70 -6.95 9.40
C CYS A 50 -9.74 -7.95 10.04
N HIS A 51 -10.27 -9.02 10.65
CA HIS A 51 -9.42 -10.06 11.26
C HIS A 51 -8.35 -10.61 10.30
N TRP A 52 -8.77 -11.03 9.10
CA TRP A 52 -7.86 -11.64 8.12
C TRP A 52 -6.86 -10.67 7.49
N CYS A 53 -7.13 -9.37 7.51
CA CYS A 53 -6.22 -8.35 7.00
C CYS A 53 -5.02 -8.11 7.93
N HIS A 54 -5.13 -8.51 9.21
CA HIS A 54 -4.00 -8.47 10.16
C HIS A 54 -3.21 -9.77 10.22
N VAL A 55 -3.79 -10.87 9.72
CA VAL A 55 -3.16 -12.19 9.72
C VAL A 55 -2.31 -12.41 8.47
N MET A 56 -2.68 -11.77 7.35
CA MET A 56 -1.84 -11.70 6.15
C MET A 56 -0.64 -10.79 6.35
#